data_AF-A0A061RDJ6-F1
#
_entry.id   AF-A0A061RDJ6-F1
#
_cell.length_a   1.000
_cell.length_b   1.000
_cell.length_c   1.000
_cell.angle_alpha   90.00
_cell.angle_beta   90.00
_cell.angle_gamma   90.00
#
_symmetry.space_group_name_H-M   'P 1'
#
loop_
_entity.id
_entity.type
_entity.pdbx_description
1 polymer ?
#
loop_
_entity_poly.entity_id
_entity_poly.type
_entity_poly.pdbx_seq_one_letter_code
_entity_poly.pdbx_strand_id
1 'polypeptide(L)'
;MMENIRHIQHTKQYLLATVILSFTNSVLAEGFYCNWVNCNGIVQGGEWCNENRNRCEVGCGGTWCAFSVPEPPSAYCNWNQCDGEAQGGSWCNANEENCIACGNGSQWCALAYTTETPYTEQPTQQSTSPPTLPTAATPPTASPPAEPVVSEPPRSGYCNWNQCNGVEQGGSWCNESEENCLICGSGSRWCLWSPSTPGPATEAPGEPEAPTATAEALTTAPDVSSGFGYCNWNRCNGEAQGGEWCNANEQQCLACGSGSEWCSSGNEPPPAPTGAPPPGSGEATLTATHFWDCSGAACDALVLQPWDPARYRYSAYYAPVDPAEFPGGPAYGEKLWMTGAASDALSAALGPDDGCCGQDSEGIGGCGKCLLVTNPTAVNSEWKAVVMKKNRCPPWSAGCDKPHLDIAVPGYDNLQFSTANICGASGTILSKPASSACGDWYLSGESTIQACSCDALPDTTPQEVALRRGCELFTAWGWTSGDPQLTYEVVDCPTEFASLISGAFGPEGPIY
;
A
#
# COMPACT_ATOMS: atom_id res chain seq x y z
N MET A 1 44.12 5.71 66.49
CA MET A 1 43.76 4.81 65.37
C MET A 1 42.93 3.65 65.94
N MET A 2 41.63 3.85 66.13
CA MET A 2 40.57 2.84 66.27
C MET A 2 39.30 3.56 66.75
N GLU A 3 38.65 4.28 65.86
CA GLU A 3 37.29 4.79 66.04
C GLU A 3 36.80 5.36 64.70
N ASN A 4 36.43 4.47 63.76
CA ASN A 4 35.60 4.84 62.60
C ASN A 4 35.10 3.63 61.79
N ILE A 5 34.56 2.61 62.46
CA ILE A 5 33.80 1.54 61.78
C ILE A 5 32.56 1.23 62.64
N ARG A 6 31.59 2.15 62.67
CA ARG A 6 30.26 1.89 63.23
C ARG A 6 29.11 2.59 62.52
N HIS A 7 29.31 3.02 61.26
CA HIS A 7 28.27 3.73 60.50
C HIS A 7 27.92 3.12 59.14
N ILE A 8 28.24 1.83 58.91
CA ILE A 8 27.86 1.10 57.68
C ILE A 8 27.26 -0.27 58.02
N GLN A 9 26.32 -0.33 58.97
CA GLN A 9 25.53 -1.55 59.19
C GLN A 9 24.02 -1.33 59.41
N HIS A 10 23.52 -0.09 59.37
CA HIS A 10 22.08 0.18 59.54
C HIS A 10 21.30 0.48 58.24
N THR A 11 21.96 0.49 57.08
CA THR A 11 21.32 0.85 55.79
C THR A 11 21.11 -0.33 54.83
N LYS A 12 21.27 -1.58 55.29
CA LYS A 12 21.02 -2.79 54.47
C LYS A 12 19.80 -3.61 54.90
N GLN A 13 19.07 -3.20 55.93
CA GLN A 13 17.87 -3.91 56.42
C GLN A 13 16.53 -3.26 56.03
N TYR A 14 16.55 -2.11 55.35
CA TYR A 14 15.34 -1.42 54.86
C TYR A 14 15.15 -1.48 53.33
N LEU A 15 16.03 -2.15 52.60
CA LEU A 15 15.93 -2.28 51.13
C LEU A 15 15.51 -3.67 50.64
N LEU A 16 15.30 -4.64 51.55
CA LEU A 16 14.77 -5.97 51.20
C LEU A 16 13.27 -6.14 51.53
N ALA A 17 12.63 -5.16 52.17
CA ALA A 17 11.21 -5.24 52.56
C ALA A 17 10.25 -4.48 51.62
N THR A 18 10.76 -3.81 50.58
CA THR A 18 9.93 -3.02 49.63
C THR A 18 9.94 -3.58 48.20
N VAL A 19 10.57 -4.74 47.97
CA VAL A 19 10.65 -5.38 46.64
C VAL A 19 9.84 -6.69 46.57
N ILE A 20 9.15 -7.07 47.65
CA ILE A 20 8.27 -8.25 47.69
C ILE A 20 6.87 -7.80 48.13
N LEU A 21 6.21 -6.96 47.31
CA LEU A 21 4.77 -6.68 47.44
C LEU A 21 4.14 -6.01 46.20
N SER A 22 4.74 -6.15 45.01
CA SER A 22 4.17 -5.61 43.76
C SER A 22 4.08 -6.62 42.60
N PHE A 23 4.37 -7.91 42.84
CA PHE A 23 4.12 -8.97 41.87
C PHE A 23 3.02 -9.88 42.42
N THR A 24 1.77 -9.55 42.07
CA THR A 24 0.59 -10.42 41.90
C THR A 24 -0.65 -9.54 41.94
N ASN A 25 -1.05 -8.99 40.78
CA ASN A 25 -2.44 -8.68 40.40
C ASN A 25 -2.43 -7.94 39.05
N SER A 26 -1.92 -8.62 38.02
CA SER A 26 -2.28 -8.32 36.63
C SER A 26 -2.87 -9.59 36.05
N VAL A 27 -3.95 -10.05 36.69
CA VAL A 27 -4.96 -10.83 35.98
C VAL A 27 -5.64 -9.77 35.11
N LEU A 28 -5.25 -9.70 33.84
CA LEU A 28 -6.07 -9.02 32.82
C LEU A 28 -7.49 -9.56 33.02
N ALA A 29 -8.45 -8.66 33.22
CA ALA A 29 -9.84 -9.03 33.33
C ALA A 29 -10.31 -9.49 31.94
N GLU A 30 -9.96 -10.72 31.57
CA GLU A 30 -10.46 -11.38 30.38
C GLU A 30 -11.99 -11.26 30.41
N GLY A 31 -12.54 -10.56 29.43
CA GLY A 31 -13.98 -10.40 29.32
C GLY A 31 -14.57 -9.07 29.82
N PHE A 32 -13.81 -7.98 29.99
CA PHE A 32 -14.41 -6.65 30.27
C PHE A 32 -13.85 -5.51 29.42
N TYR A 33 -14.65 -4.45 29.21
CA TYR A 33 -14.28 -3.24 28.48
C TYR A 33 -15.08 -2.01 28.95
N CYS A 34 -14.59 -0.81 28.64
CA CYS A 34 -15.26 0.46 28.90
C CYS A 34 -16.11 0.90 27.70
N ASN A 35 -17.33 1.39 27.95
CA ASN A 35 -18.26 1.79 26.90
C ASN A 35 -19.19 2.93 27.36
N TRP A 36 -19.39 3.94 26.51
CA TRP A 36 -20.27 5.09 26.81
C TRP A 36 -21.67 4.96 26.19
N VAL A 37 -21.93 3.84 25.52
CA VAL A 37 -23.17 3.58 24.78
C VAL A 37 -23.82 2.27 25.30
N ASN A 38 -23.94 2.14 26.62
CA ASN A 38 -24.63 1.05 27.31
C ASN A 38 -24.21 -0.38 26.88
N CYS A 39 -22.90 -0.65 26.85
CA CYS A 39 -22.36 -1.99 26.58
C CYS A 39 -22.79 -2.59 25.24
N ASN A 40 -22.80 -1.79 24.17
CA ASN A 40 -23.20 -2.20 22.82
C ASN A 40 -22.24 -3.19 22.11
N GLY A 41 -21.29 -3.80 22.83
CA GLY A 41 -20.31 -4.74 22.28
C GLY A 41 -19.04 -4.10 21.74
N ILE A 42 -18.94 -2.76 21.68
CA ILE A 42 -17.80 -2.05 21.11
C ILE A 42 -16.90 -1.55 22.24
N VAL A 43 -15.61 -1.91 22.21
CA VAL A 43 -14.62 -1.33 23.13
C VAL A 43 -14.47 0.15 22.80
N GLN A 44 -14.68 1.00 23.79
CA GLN A 44 -14.49 2.44 23.66
C GLN A 44 -13.48 2.90 24.72
N GLY A 45 -12.87 4.07 24.50
CA GLY A 45 -11.89 4.64 25.42
C GLY A 45 -10.48 4.10 25.18
N GLY A 46 -9.47 4.91 25.45
CA GLY A 46 -8.09 4.48 25.35
C GLY A 46 -7.73 3.37 26.36
N GLU A 47 -6.53 2.83 26.24
CA GLU A 47 -5.99 1.78 27.12
C GLU A 47 -6.18 2.11 28.61
N TRP A 48 -5.97 3.36 28.99
CA TRP A 48 -6.16 3.82 30.37
C TRP A 48 -7.58 3.60 30.91
N CYS A 49 -8.62 3.84 30.10
CA CYS A 49 -10.02 3.64 30.49
C CYS A 49 -10.37 2.15 30.59
N ASN A 50 -9.70 1.31 29.78
CA ASN A 50 -9.94 -0.13 29.68
C ASN A 50 -9.10 -0.97 30.65
N GLU A 51 -8.27 -0.35 31.49
CA GLU A 51 -7.43 -1.10 32.42
C GLU A 51 -8.24 -1.68 33.60
N ASN A 52 -9.28 -0.98 34.08
CA ASN A 52 -10.19 -1.47 35.12
C ASN A 52 -11.48 -0.63 35.25
N ARG A 53 -12.48 -1.22 35.92
CA ARG A 53 -13.78 -0.61 36.24
C ARG A 53 -13.67 0.80 36.81
N ASN A 54 -12.77 1.02 37.78
CA ASN A 54 -12.69 2.31 38.45
C ASN A 54 -12.24 3.42 37.49
N ARG A 55 -11.27 3.12 36.61
CA ARG A 55 -10.84 4.07 35.58
C ARG A 55 -11.94 4.33 34.56
N CYS A 56 -12.70 3.32 34.18
CA CYS A 56 -13.83 3.50 33.28
C CYS A 56 -14.96 4.35 33.89
N GLU A 57 -15.51 3.91 35.03
CA GLU A 57 -16.70 4.50 35.64
C GLU A 57 -16.42 5.87 36.27
N VAL A 58 -15.27 6.02 36.93
CA VAL A 58 -14.93 7.25 37.66
C VAL A 58 -14.00 8.16 36.85
N GLY A 59 -13.02 7.59 36.16
CA GLY A 59 -12.04 8.37 35.40
C GLY A 59 -12.61 8.88 34.08
N CYS A 60 -13.19 7.99 33.30
CA CYS A 60 -13.61 8.24 31.93
C CYS A 60 -15.11 8.53 31.78
N GLY A 61 -15.91 8.27 32.83
CA GLY A 61 -17.36 8.45 32.81
C GLY A 61 -18.11 7.44 31.93
N GLY A 62 -17.49 6.29 31.64
CA GLY A 62 -18.09 5.20 30.87
C GLY A 62 -18.77 4.16 31.78
N THR A 63 -19.37 3.14 31.18
CA THR A 63 -19.89 1.95 31.87
C THR A 63 -18.91 0.80 31.70
N TRP A 64 -18.60 0.10 32.80
CA TRP A 64 -17.76 -1.10 32.75
C TRP A 64 -18.57 -2.33 32.36
N CYS A 65 -18.33 -2.82 31.15
CA CYS A 65 -19.12 -3.84 30.48
C CYS A 65 -18.40 -5.17 30.49
N ALA A 66 -19.14 -6.27 30.62
CA ALA A 66 -18.61 -7.61 30.35
C ALA A 66 -18.79 -7.93 28.86
N PHE A 67 -17.82 -8.60 28.25
CA PHE A 67 -18.05 -9.31 26.99
C PHE A 67 -19.02 -10.45 27.27
N SER A 68 -20.29 -10.25 26.96
CA SER A 68 -21.21 -11.36 26.76
C SER A 68 -20.77 -12.03 25.46
N VAL A 69 -19.95 -13.06 25.54
CA VAL A 69 -19.76 -13.97 24.41
C VAL A 69 -21.14 -14.59 24.17
N PRO A 70 -21.83 -14.32 23.06
CA PRO A 70 -23.01 -15.11 22.74
C PRO A 70 -22.51 -16.54 22.56
N GLU A 71 -23.07 -17.49 23.32
CA GLU A 71 -22.85 -18.90 23.04
C GLU A 71 -23.08 -19.14 21.55
N PRO A 72 -22.22 -19.91 20.86
CA PRO A 72 -22.44 -20.22 19.45
C PRO A 72 -23.88 -20.72 19.30
N PRO A 73 -24.69 -20.13 18.40
CA PRO A 73 -26.10 -20.43 18.35
C PRO A 73 -26.26 -21.92 18.09
N SER A 74 -26.94 -22.61 19.00
CA SER A 74 -27.20 -24.06 18.92
C SER A 74 -28.16 -24.42 17.78
N ALA A 75 -28.50 -23.45 16.93
CA ALA A 75 -29.47 -23.55 15.85
C ALA A 75 -29.27 -22.43 14.81
N TYR A 76 -29.88 -22.60 13.63
CA TYR A 76 -29.82 -21.64 12.52
C TYR A 76 -31.17 -21.55 11.79
N CYS A 77 -31.37 -20.50 11.00
CA CYS A 77 -32.56 -20.32 10.18
C CYS A 77 -32.38 -20.94 8.79
N ASN A 78 -33.39 -21.64 8.28
CA ASN A 78 -33.30 -22.35 7.01
C ASN A 78 -34.67 -22.45 6.32
N TRP A 79 -34.71 -22.35 4.98
CA TRP A 79 -35.93 -22.47 4.17
C TRP A 79 -36.04 -23.84 3.46
N ASN A 80 -35.04 -24.71 3.62
CA ASN A 80 -34.85 -25.97 2.92
C ASN A 80 -34.86 -27.19 3.87
N GLN A 81 -35.74 -27.21 4.86
CA GLN A 81 -35.93 -28.35 5.75
C GLN A 81 -34.71 -28.75 6.61
N CYS A 82 -33.90 -27.78 7.08
CA CYS A 82 -32.69 -28.04 7.89
C CYS A 82 -31.64 -28.89 7.15
N ASP A 83 -31.31 -28.52 5.91
CA ASP A 83 -30.31 -29.17 5.06
C ASP A 83 -28.85 -29.04 5.56
N GLY A 84 -28.61 -28.33 6.66
CA GLY A 84 -27.28 -28.11 7.24
C GLY A 84 -26.72 -26.71 6.98
N GLU A 85 -27.38 -25.89 6.16
CA GLU A 85 -26.88 -24.56 5.80
C GLU A 85 -27.69 -23.44 6.45
N ALA A 86 -27.00 -22.53 7.14
CA ALA A 86 -27.62 -21.30 7.62
C ALA A 86 -27.99 -20.40 6.44
N GLN A 87 -29.25 -20.01 6.37
CA GLN A 87 -29.78 -19.14 5.33
C GLN A 87 -30.32 -17.85 5.98
N GLY A 88 -30.40 -16.77 5.21
CA GLY A 88 -30.81 -15.45 5.71
C GLY A 88 -29.69 -14.69 6.41
N GLY A 89 -29.89 -13.39 6.64
CA GLY A 89 -28.89 -12.52 7.27
C GLY A 89 -28.68 -12.82 8.76
N SER A 90 -27.72 -12.12 9.38
CA SER A 90 -27.43 -12.23 10.83
C SER A 90 -28.65 -11.99 11.71
N TRP A 91 -29.59 -11.16 11.27
CA TRP A 91 -30.86 -10.93 11.98
C TRP A 91 -31.76 -12.17 12.01
N CYS A 92 -31.91 -12.88 10.88
CA CYS A 92 -32.72 -14.11 10.79
C CYS A 92 -32.13 -15.26 11.60
N ASN A 93 -30.80 -15.30 11.69
CA ASN A 93 -30.06 -16.33 12.43
C ASN A 93 -29.85 -15.98 13.91
N ALA A 94 -30.44 -14.90 14.42
CA ALA A 94 -30.25 -14.49 15.80
C ALA A 94 -31.07 -15.31 16.80
N ASN A 95 -32.27 -15.76 16.42
CA ASN A 95 -33.15 -16.61 17.22
C ASN A 95 -34.34 -17.16 16.39
N GLU A 96 -35.10 -18.10 16.95
CA GLU A 96 -36.27 -18.74 16.33
C GLU A 96 -37.36 -17.75 15.92
N GLU A 97 -37.65 -16.76 16.76
CA GLU A 97 -38.70 -15.77 16.50
C GLU A 97 -38.35 -14.91 15.27
N ASN A 98 -37.11 -14.45 15.19
CA ASN A 98 -36.60 -13.73 14.03
C ASN A 98 -36.61 -14.62 12.78
N CYS A 99 -36.26 -15.90 12.91
CA CYS A 99 -36.29 -16.82 11.79
C CYS A 99 -37.69 -16.94 11.19
N ILE A 100 -38.70 -17.19 12.02
CA ILE A 100 -40.11 -17.31 11.59
C ILE A 100 -40.61 -16.01 10.95
N ALA A 101 -40.08 -14.86 11.36
CA ALA A 101 -40.42 -13.55 10.79
C ALA A 101 -39.74 -13.27 9.43
N CYS A 102 -38.69 -13.99 9.05
CA CYS A 102 -37.92 -13.71 7.83
C CYS A 102 -38.60 -14.17 6.53
N GLY A 103 -39.61 -15.04 6.58
CA GLY A 103 -40.43 -15.32 5.40
C GLY A 103 -41.30 -16.57 5.52
N ASN A 104 -42.27 -16.72 4.61
CA ASN A 104 -43.09 -17.92 4.57
C ASN A 104 -42.23 -19.15 4.25
N GLY A 105 -42.16 -20.11 5.18
CA GLY A 105 -41.43 -21.37 5.03
C GLY A 105 -40.08 -21.42 5.72
N SER A 106 -39.65 -20.36 6.40
CA SER A 106 -38.48 -20.40 7.29
C SER A 106 -38.76 -21.30 8.50
N GLN A 107 -37.79 -22.10 8.88
CA GLN A 107 -37.83 -22.90 10.10
C GLN A 107 -36.51 -22.81 10.86
N TRP A 108 -36.61 -22.88 12.19
CA TRP A 108 -35.47 -22.86 13.09
C TRP A 108 -34.93 -24.26 13.30
N CYS A 109 -33.66 -24.46 12.96
CA CYS A 109 -33.03 -25.76 12.84
C CYS A 109 -31.98 -25.94 13.92
N ALA A 110 -32.18 -26.89 14.85
CA ALA A 110 -31.17 -27.24 15.82
C ALA A 110 -29.94 -27.86 15.14
N LEU A 111 -28.74 -27.42 15.53
CA LEU A 111 -27.50 -28.09 15.15
C LEU A 111 -27.47 -29.44 15.87
N ALA A 112 -27.56 -30.53 15.10
CA ALA A 112 -27.37 -31.86 15.65
C ALA A 112 -25.91 -32.00 16.08
N TYR A 113 -25.63 -31.83 17.37
CA TYR A 113 -24.34 -32.20 17.93
C TYR A 113 -24.13 -33.69 17.71
N THR A 114 -23.26 -34.06 16.78
CA THR A 114 -22.75 -35.43 16.70
C THR A 114 -21.91 -35.66 17.95
N THR A 115 -22.51 -36.23 18.99
CA THR A 115 -21.77 -36.78 20.12
C THR A 115 -20.95 -37.95 19.59
N GLU A 116 -19.66 -37.72 19.38
CA GLU A 116 -18.70 -38.78 19.10
C GLU A 116 -18.75 -39.83 20.22
N THR A 117 -19.01 -41.07 19.85
CA THR A 117 -18.82 -42.23 20.71
C THR A 117 -17.41 -42.77 20.50
N PRO A 118 -16.69 -43.21 21.55
CA PRO A 118 -15.29 -43.62 21.43
C PRO A 118 -15.18 -44.93 20.65
N TYR A 119 -14.40 -44.89 19.56
CA TYR A 119 -14.08 -46.04 18.73
C TYR A 119 -13.36 -47.13 19.55
N THR A 120 -13.92 -48.34 19.55
CA THR A 120 -13.24 -49.56 19.98
C THR A 120 -12.74 -50.28 18.73
N GLU A 121 -11.43 -50.53 18.64
CA GLU A 121 -10.81 -51.31 17.55
C GLU A 121 -11.35 -52.75 17.51
N GLN A 122 -11.73 -53.22 16.32
CA GLN A 122 -11.72 -54.65 15.96
C GLN A 122 -11.53 -54.85 14.44
N PRO A 123 -11.06 -56.03 14.01
CA PRO A 123 -10.03 -56.15 12.99
C PRO A 123 -10.54 -56.28 11.55
N THR A 124 -9.69 -55.81 10.64
CA THR A 124 -9.75 -55.93 9.18
C THR A 124 -10.15 -57.33 8.69
N GLN A 125 -11.24 -57.40 7.93
CA GLN A 125 -11.44 -58.47 6.94
C GLN A 125 -11.24 -57.93 5.53
N GLN A 126 -10.32 -58.59 4.85
CA GLN A 126 -9.84 -58.34 3.52
C GLN A 126 -10.86 -58.87 2.50
N SER A 127 -11.48 -57.98 1.73
CA SER A 127 -12.32 -58.36 0.58
C SER A 127 -11.54 -58.14 -0.72
N THR A 128 -11.45 -59.21 -1.50
CA THR A 128 -10.78 -59.28 -2.78
C THR A 128 -11.79 -58.99 -3.89
N SER A 129 -11.60 -57.89 -4.61
CA SER A 129 -12.20 -57.68 -5.94
C SER A 129 -11.29 -56.77 -6.77
N PRO A 130 -10.96 -57.14 -8.02
CA PRO A 130 -9.98 -56.42 -8.83
C PRO A 130 -10.60 -55.14 -9.43
N PRO A 131 -9.84 -54.02 -9.50
CA PRO A 131 -10.32 -52.79 -10.12
C PRO A 131 -10.35 -52.94 -11.65
N THR A 132 -11.46 -52.55 -12.25
CA THR A 132 -11.66 -52.46 -13.69
C THR A 132 -10.94 -51.21 -14.21
N LEU A 133 -10.05 -51.37 -15.19
CA LEU A 133 -9.34 -50.26 -15.85
C LEU A 133 -10.34 -49.31 -16.56
N PRO A 134 -10.20 -47.99 -16.42
CA PRO A 134 -10.86 -47.06 -17.31
C PRO A 134 -10.15 -46.99 -18.67
N THR A 135 -10.96 -47.09 -19.71
CA THR A 135 -10.62 -47.00 -21.14
C THR A 135 -9.93 -45.67 -21.46
N ALA A 136 -8.83 -45.76 -22.20
CA ALA A 136 -8.04 -44.63 -22.69
C ALA A 136 -8.88 -43.68 -23.57
N ALA A 137 -8.90 -42.40 -23.20
CA ALA A 137 -9.44 -41.34 -24.02
C ALA A 137 -8.48 -41.03 -25.18
N THR A 138 -9.05 -40.89 -26.38
CA THR A 138 -8.43 -40.53 -27.64
C THR A 138 -7.76 -39.15 -27.56
N PRO A 139 -6.57 -38.93 -28.17
CA PRO A 139 -5.91 -37.64 -28.17
C PRO A 139 -6.69 -36.59 -28.99
N PRO A 140 -6.72 -35.31 -28.58
CA PRO A 140 -7.34 -34.25 -29.35
C PRO A 140 -6.54 -33.96 -30.62
N THR A 141 -7.27 -33.80 -31.72
CA THR A 141 -6.82 -33.37 -33.04
C THR A 141 -6.13 -32.01 -32.97
N ALA A 142 -4.97 -31.89 -33.64
CA ALA A 142 -4.19 -30.67 -33.74
C ALA A 142 -5.00 -29.51 -34.34
N SER A 143 -4.88 -28.33 -33.73
CA SER A 143 -5.41 -27.06 -34.24
C SER A 143 -4.75 -26.65 -35.55
N PRO A 144 -5.49 -26.04 -36.49
CA PRO A 144 -4.93 -25.50 -37.74
C PRO A 144 -4.02 -24.28 -37.47
N PRO A 145 -3.09 -23.97 -38.39
CA PRO A 145 -2.15 -22.86 -38.23
C PRO A 145 -2.85 -21.51 -38.29
N ALA A 146 -2.34 -20.57 -37.49
CA ALA A 146 -2.83 -19.21 -37.40
C ALA A 146 -2.74 -18.46 -38.74
N GLU A 147 -3.81 -17.75 -39.08
CA GLU A 147 -3.87 -16.83 -40.22
C GLU A 147 -2.99 -15.59 -40.00
N PRO A 148 -2.51 -14.95 -41.09
CA PRO A 148 -1.60 -13.81 -41.01
C PRO A 148 -2.27 -12.57 -40.41
N VAL A 149 -1.55 -11.91 -39.50
CA VAL A 149 -1.93 -10.64 -38.86
C VAL A 149 -2.20 -9.59 -39.95
N VAL A 150 -3.46 -9.16 -40.02
CA VAL A 150 -3.89 -8.03 -40.84
C VAL A 150 -3.33 -6.77 -40.20
N SER A 151 -2.51 -6.03 -40.93
CA SER A 151 -2.02 -4.71 -40.53
C SER A 151 -3.21 -3.80 -40.22
N GLU A 152 -3.28 -3.28 -38.99
CA GLU A 152 -4.30 -2.33 -38.58
C GLU A 152 -4.37 -1.12 -39.53
N PRO A 153 -5.57 -0.62 -39.84
CA PRO A 153 -5.71 0.60 -40.63
C PRO A 153 -5.02 1.78 -39.91
N PRO A 154 -4.44 2.74 -40.66
CA PRO A 154 -3.79 3.90 -40.07
C PRO A 154 -4.79 4.67 -39.18
N ARG A 155 -4.38 4.93 -37.93
CA ARG A 155 -5.18 5.70 -36.96
C ARG A 155 -5.53 7.06 -37.54
N SER A 156 -6.81 7.44 -37.48
CA SER A 156 -7.34 8.65 -38.11
C SER A 156 -7.14 9.92 -37.30
N GLY A 157 -6.68 9.83 -36.06
CA GLY A 157 -6.46 10.97 -35.16
C GLY A 157 -5.69 10.64 -33.89
N TYR A 158 -5.62 11.61 -32.98
CA TYR A 158 -4.93 11.54 -31.70
C TYR A 158 -5.60 12.46 -30.65
N CYS A 159 -5.34 12.22 -29.37
CA CYS A 159 -5.87 13.01 -28.27
C CYS A 159 -4.93 14.15 -27.89
N ASN A 160 -5.49 15.32 -27.57
CA ASN A 160 -4.72 16.53 -27.27
C ASN A 160 -5.48 17.49 -26.35
N TRP A 161 -4.78 18.12 -25.41
CA TRP A 161 -5.30 19.15 -24.49
C TRP A 161 -4.88 20.57 -24.90
N ASN A 162 -3.99 20.70 -25.89
CA ASN A 162 -3.40 21.95 -26.37
C ASN A 162 -3.86 22.32 -27.79
N GLN A 163 -5.17 22.25 -28.04
CA GLN A 163 -5.82 22.70 -29.28
C GLN A 163 -5.29 22.07 -30.59
N CYS A 164 -5.00 20.77 -30.59
CA CYS A 164 -4.51 20.04 -31.77
C CYS A 164 -3.19 20.59 -32.33
N ASN A 165 -2.22 20.88 -31.45
CA ASN A 165 -0.89 21.39 -31.81
C ASN A 165 0.03 20.39 -32.57
N GLY A 166 -0.51 19.31 -33.13
CA GLY A 166 0.26 18.26 -33.82
C GLY A 166 0.94 17.21 -32.92
N VAL A 167 0.76 17.25 -31.60
CA VAL A 167 1.43 16.33 -30.66
C VAL A 167 0.41 15.43 -29.95
N GLU A 168 0.63 14.12 -29.93
CA GLU A 168 -0.19 13.20 -29.14
C GLU A 168 0.01 13.46 -27.65
N GLN A 169 -1.10 13.58 -26.91
CA GLN A 169 -1.12 13.74 -25.47
C GLN A 169 -2.08 12.71 -24.87
N GLY A 170 -1.86 12.32 -23.62
CA GLY A 170 -2.56 11.18 -23.00
C GLY A 170 -1.94 9.82 -23.36
N GLY A 171 -2.29 8.78 -22.61
CA GLY A 171 -1.75 7.44 -22.80
C GLY A 171 -2.19 6.76 -24.10
N SER A 172 -1.68 5.55 -24.35
CA SER A 172 -2.02 4.74 -25.54
C SER A 172 -3.53 4.52 -25.69
N TRP A 173 -4.24 4.33 -24.58
CA TRP A 173 -5.70 4.19 -24.55
C TRP A 173 -6.44 5.46 -25.00
N CYS A 174 -6.00 6.64 -24.56
CA CYS A 174 -6.61 7.92 -24.97
C CYS A 174 -6.48 8.18 -26.48
N ASN A 175 -5.43 7.64 -27.09
CA ASN A 175 -5.12 7.81 -28.50
C ASN A 175 -5.68 6.68 -29.40
N GLU A 176 -6.47 5.77 -28.82
CA GLU A 176 -7.05 4.64 -29.55
C GLU A 176 -8.34 5.03 -30.30
N SER A 177 -9.13 5.95 -29.73
CA SER A 177 -10.38 6.43 -30.34
C SER A 177 -10.76 7.84 -29.87
N GLU A 178 -11.61 8.52 -30.64
CA GLU A 178 -12.23 9.80 -30.25
C GLU A 178 -13.00 9.68 -28.93
N GLU A 179 -13.71 8.57 -28.75
CA GLU A 179 -14.50 8.31 -27.54
C GLU A 179 -13.59 8.20 -26.31
N ASN A 180 -12.49 7.44 -26.40
CA ASN A 180 -11.53 7.31 -25.30
C ASN A 180 -10.91 8.66 -24.96
N CYS A 181 -10.54 9.44 -25.97
CA CYS A 181 -9.94 10.76 -25.77
C CYS A 181 -10.83 11.67 -24.92
N LEU A 182 -12.13 11.74 -25.24
CA LEU A 182 -13.08 12.60 -24.53
C LEU A 182 -13.33 12.18 -23.07
N ILE A 183 -12.99 10.94 -22.71
CA ILE A 183 -13.08 10.42 -21.34
C ILE A 183 -11.81 10.74 -20.53
N CYS A 184 -10.64 10.84 -21.18
CA CYS A 184 -9.34 10.95 -20.50
C CYS A 184 -9.11 12.21 -19.65
N GLY A 185 -9.99 13.21 -19.73
CA GLY A 185 -9.92 14.36 -18.83
C GLY A 185 -10.63 15.58 -19.38
N SER A 186 -10.96 16.51 -18.48
CA SER A 186 -11.54 17.80 -18.85
C SER A 186 -10.56 18.60 -19.72
N GLY A 187 -11.03 19.05 -20.89
CA GLY A 187 -10.23 19.81 -21.85
C GLY A 187 -9.55 18.98 -22.95
N SER A 188 -9.67 17.65 -22.89
CA SER A 188 -9.27 16.76 -23.98
C SER A 188 -10.09 17.03 -25.25
N ARG A 189 -9.47 16.82 -26.41
CA ARG A 189 -10.16 16.78 -27.70
C ARG A 189 -9.47 15.84 -28.67
N TRP A 190 -10.27 15.20 -29.51
CA TRP A 190 -9.79 14.39 -30.61
C TRP A 190 -9.38 15.26 -31.79
N CYS A 191 -8.19 15.02 -32.32
CA CYS A 191 -7.56 15.78 -33.38
C CYS A 191 -7.30 14.85 -34.56
N LEU A 192 -7.82 15.22 -35.73
CA LEU A 192 -7.54 14.47 -36.95
C LEU A 192 -6.15 14.84 -37.47
N TRP A 193 -5.37 13.83 -37.88
CA TRP A 193 -4.13 14.08 -38.60
C TRP A 193 -4.46 14.82 -39.90
N SER A 194 -4.01 16.08 -40.02
CA SER A 194 -4.21 16.84 -41.25
C SER A 194 -3.45 16.17 -42.39
N PRO A 195 -4.08 15.91 -43.55
CA PRO A 195 -3.40 15.34 -44.71
C PRO A 195 -2.54 16.42 -45.38
N SER A 196 -1.37 16.70 -44.81
CA SER A 196 -0.32 17.50 -45.46
C SER A 196 0.86 16.60 -45.81
N THR A 197 0.99 16.39 -47.11
CA THR A 197 2.04 15.72 -47.88
C THR A 197 3.47 16.11 -47.43
N PRO A 198 4.46 15.19 -47.45
CA PRO A 198 5.85 15.50 -47.12
C PRO A 198 6.64 16.02 -48.33
N GLY A 199 7.54 16.99 -48.11
CA GLY A 199 8.57 17.36 -49.08
C GLY A 199 9.42 18.58 -48.67
N PRO A 200 10.77 18.49 -48.69
CA PRO A 200 11.67 19.58 -48.28
C PRO A 200 12.05 20.48 -49.48
N ALA A 201 12.27 21.78 -49.24
CA ALA A 201 13.04 22.66 -50.14
C ALA A 201 13.57 23.89 -49.36
N THR A 202 14.88 24.07 -49.19
CA THR A 202 15.88 24.80 -50.03
C THR A 202 15.87 26.33 -49.87
N GLU A 203 17.09 26.88 -49.82
CA GLU A 203 17.54 28.23 -49.43
C GLU A 203 17.19 29.41 -50.37
N ALA A 204 17.31 30.62 -49.76
CA ALA A 204 17.86 31.91 -50.27
C ALA A 204 16.98 32.85 -51.15
N PRO A 205 17.33 34.15 -51.35
CA PRO A 205 18.02 35.17 -50.52
C PRO A 205 17.34 36.58 -50.54
N GLY A 206 17.83 37.57 -49.77
CA GLY A 206 17.61 38.99 -50.12
C GLY A 206 17.65 40.04 -48.99
N GLU A 207 18.77 40.76 -48.89
CA GLU A 207 19.04 42.01 -48.13
C GLU A 207 18.36 43.26 -48.76
N PRO A 208 18.29 44.47 -48.12
CA PRO A 208 19.49 45.34 -47.94
C PRO A 208 19.60 46.22 -46.66
N GLU A 209 20.86 46.40 -46.24
CA GLU A 209 21.61 47.48 -45.55
C GLU A 209 20.99 48.75 -44.88
N ALA A 210 21.52 49.01 -43.66
CA ALA A 210 22.13 50.26 -43.10
C ALA A 210 21.27 51.44 -42.57
N PRO A 211 21.75 52.28 -41.59
CA PRO A 211 23.17 52.55 -41.28
C PRO A 211 23.62 52.60 -39.80
N THR A 212 24.95 52.59 -39.70
CA THR A 212 25.89 52.65 -38.57
C THR A 212 25.84 53.94 -37.75
N ALA A 213 26.04 53.82 -36.42
CA ALA A 213 26.57 54.91 -35.59
C ALA A 213 27.46 54.38 -34.42
N THR A 214 28.77 54.64 -34.58
CA THR A 214 29.80 55.03 -33.59
C THR A 214 29.83 54.46 -32.17
N ALA A 215 30.97 53.83 -31.86
CA ALA A 215 31.50 53.60 -30.52
C ALA A 215 32.24 54.82 -29.97
N GLU A 216 32.10 55.10 -28.67
CA GLU A 216 33.09 55.75 -27.80
C GLU A 216 32.93 55.22 -26.35
N ALA A 217 33.99 55.37 -25.56
CA ALA A 217 34.44 54.42 -24.56
C ALA A 217 34.34 54.90 -23.10
N LEU A 218 34.59 53.94 -22.20
CA LEU A 218 35.08 54.05 -20.81
C LEU A 218 34.13 54.54 -19.71
N THR A 219 33.80 53.65 -18.78
CA THR A 219 34.19 53.73 -17.36
C THR A 219 33.91 52.41 -16.63
N THR A 220 34.72 52.15 -15.61
CA THR A 220 34.99 50.87 -14.93
C THR A 220 34.00 50.44 -13.83
N ALA A 221 33.89 49.11 -13.70
CA ALA A 221 33.60 48.25 -12.51
C ALA A 221 32.13 47.89 -12.16
N PRO A 222 31.85 46.73 -11.52
CA PRO A 222 32.75 45.63 -11.13
C PRO A 222 32.46 44.31 -11.86
N ASP A 223 33.45 43.42 -11.77
CA ASP A 223 33.35 41.99 -12.00
C ASP A 223 32.18 41.39 -11.19
N VAL A 224 31.13 40.93 -11.88
CA VAL A 224 30.09 40.09 -11.31
C VAL A 224 29.99 38.87 -12.21
N SER A 225 30.60 37.79 -11.76
CA SER A 225 30.30 36.41 -12.16
C SER A 225 28.80 36.15 -11.97
N SER A 226 27.98 36.52 -12.95
CA SER A 226 26.54 36.19 -12.97
C SER A 226 26.39 34.70 -13.29
N GLY A 227 26.18 33.91 -12.24
CA GLY A 227 25.76 32.53 -12.37
C GLY A 227 24.47 32.45 -13.19
N PHE A 228 24.40 31.48 -14.10
CA PHE A 228 23.18 31.17 -14.82
C PHE A 228 22.13 30.73 -13.77
N GLY A 229 20.87 31.09 -13.95
CA GLY A 229 19.79 30.61 -13.10
C GLY A 229 18.52 30.48 -13.92
N TYR A 230 17.51 29.83 -13.35
CA TYR A 230 16.22 29.61 -13.99
C TYR A 230 15.09 29.78 -12.99
N CYS A 231 13.88 30.02 -13.49
CA CYS A 231 12.69 30.16 -12.69
C CYS A 231 11.97 28.82 -12.54
N ASN A 232 11.46 28.52 -11.36
CA ASN A 232 10.80 27.26 -11.07
C ASN A 232 9.69 27.44 -10.02
N TRP A 233 8.58 26.72 -10.15
CA TRP A 233 7.46 26.73 -9.19
C TRP A 233 7.42 25.48 -8.30
N ASN A 234 8.39 24.57 -8.48
CA ASN A 234 8.49 23.27 -7.85
C ASN A 234 9.80 23.13 -7.04
N ARG A 235 10.20 24.19 -6.32
CA ARG A 235 11.38 24.22 -5.43
C ARG A 235 12.69 23.75 -6.07
N CYS A 236 13.00 24.28 -7.26
CA CYS A 236 14.24 24.01 -7.99
C CYS A 236 14.48 22.53 -8.30
N ASN A 237 13.44 21.84 -8.77
CA ASN A 237 13.47 20.43 -9.20
C ASN A 237 14.38 20.13 -10.42
N GLY A 238 15.21 21.08 -10.87
CA GLY A 238 16.10 20.92 -12.03
C GLY A 238 15.54 21.45 -13.35
N GLU A 239 14.28 21.86 -13.41
CA GLU A 239 13.63 22.25 -14.67
C GLU A 239 13.35 23.76 -14.77
N ALA A 240 13.77 24.37 -15.87
CA ALA A 240 13.41 25.76 -16.18
C ALA A 240 11.92 25.87 -16.57
N GLN A 241 11.17 26.67 -15.83
CA GLN A 241 9.75 26.92 -16.02
C GLN A 241 9.51 28.43 -16.27
N GLY A 242 8.38 28.80 -16.88
CA GLY A 242 8.00 30.22 -17.08
C GLY A 242 8.48 30.90 -18.38
N GLY A 243 9.09 30.18 -19.33
CA GLY A 243 9.48 30.75 -20.64
C GLY A 243 10.65 31.76 -20.56
N GLU A 244 11.13 32.24 -21.71
CA GLU A 244 12.37 33.04 -21.80
C GLU A 244 12.38 34.28 -20.88
N TRP A 245 11.23 34.95 -20.73
CA TRP A 245 11.13 36.15 -19.91
C TRP A 245 11.30 35.87 -18.41
N CYS A 246 10.66 34.80 -17.88
CA CYS A 246 10.81 34.44 -16.46
C CYS A 246 12.20 33.93 -16.13
N ASN A 247 12.90 33.35 -17.11
CA ASN A 247 14.22 32.76 -16.94
C ASN A 247 15.37 33.74 -17.15
N ALA A 248 15.10 35.02 -17.43
CA ALA A 248 16.16 35.97 -17.75
C ALA A 248 16.89 36.55 -16.52
N ASN A 249 16.30 36.54 -15.31
CA ASN A 249 16.96 36.80 -14.02
C ASN A 249 16.01 36.56 -12.82
N GLU A 250 16.58 36.52 -11.61
CA GLU A 250 15.85 36.35 -10.34
C GLU A 250 14.68 37.32 -10.18
N GLN A 251 14.90 38.60 -10.49
CA GLN A 251 13.87 39.61 -10.33
C GLN A 251 12.67 39.38 -11.25
N GLN A 252 12.92 38.92 -12.49
CA GLN A 252 11.87 38.56 -13.42
C GLN A 252 11.16 37.28 -13.00
N CYS A 253 11.88 36.29 -12.49
CA CYS A 253 11.28 35.07 -11.97
C CYS A 253 10.27 35.36 -10.86
N LEU A 254 10.66 36.13 -9.85
CA LEU A 254 9.79 36.50 -8.73
C LEU A 254 8.57 37.35 -9.15
N ALA A 255 8.59 37.91 -10.36
CA ALA A 255 7.48 38.67 -10.93
C ALA A 255 6.52 37.80 -11.79
N CYS A 256 6.87 36.55 -12.07
CA CYS A 256 6.09 35.69 -12.98
C CYS A 256 4.83 35.08 -12.38
N GLY A 257 4.72 35.02 -11.06
CA GLY A 257 3.52 34.55 -10.39
C GLY A 257 3.77 34.16 -8.95
N SER A 258 2.71 34.02 -8.16
CA SER A 258 2.82 33.49 -6.80
C SER A 258 3.39 32.07 -6.84
N GLY A 259 4.45 31.82 -6.08
CA GLY A 259 5.11 30.51 -5.98
C GLY A 259 6.35 30.32 -6.86
N SER A 260 6.73 31.32 -7.66
CA SER A 260 7.99 31.27 -8.41
C SER A 260 9.20 31.43 -7.49
N GLU A 261 10.23 30.62 -7.69
CA GLU A 261 11.51 30.69 -7.01
C GLU A 261 12.66 30.69 -8.03
N TRP A 262 13.69 31.51 -7.79
CA TRP A 262 14.87 31.57 -8.65
C TRP A 262 15.92 30.56 -8.23
N CYS A 263 16.28 29.67 -9.16
CA CYS A 263 17.20 28.58 -8.95
C CYS A 263 18.56 28.95 -9.54
N SER A 264 19.56 29.18 -8.70
CA SER A 264 20.93 29.43 -9.15
C SER A 264 21.57 28.12 -9.62
N SER A 265 22.29 28.13 -10.76
CA SER A 265 22.95 26.96 -11.37
C SER A 265 24.10 26.35 -10.52
N GLY A 266 24.18 26.67 -9.23
CA GLY A 266 25.00 25.96 -8.25
C GLY A 266 24.26 24.80 -7.56
N ASN A 267 22.95 24.65 -7.80
CA ASN A 267 22.12 23.52 -7.36
C ASN A 267 21.70 22.64 -8.56
N GLU A 268 22.66 22.18 -9.34
CA GLU A 268 22.43 21.00 -10.20
C GLU A 268 22.30 19.79 -9.26
N PRO A 269 21.22 18.98 -9.32
CA PRO A 269 21.30 17.60 -8.87
C PRO A 269 22.45 16.94 -9.64
N PRO A 270 23.31 16.13 -8.98
CA PRO A 270 24.39 15.47 -9.70
C PRO A 270 23.81 14.63 -10.86
N PRO A 271 24.55 14.49 -11.98
CA PRO A 271 24.11 13.60 -13.06
C PRO A 271 23.80 12.21 -12.49
N ALA A 272 22.75 11.58 -13.03
CA ALA A 272 22.26 10.27 -12.61
C ALA A 272 23.41 9.36 -12.18
N PRO A 273 23.46 8.90 -10.91
CA PRO A 273 24.58 8.13 -10.45
C PRO A 273 24.60 6.83 -11.22
N THR A 274 25.68 6.62 -11.98
CA THR A 274 26.16 5.26 -12.24
C THR A 274 26.46 4.70 -10.86
N GLY A 275 25.57 3.86 -10.33
CA GLY A 275 25.60 3.39 -8.95
C GLY A 275 26.96 2.80 -8.58
N ALA A 276 27.80 3.61 -7.94
CA ALA A 276 28.88 3.12 -7.11
C ALA A 276 28.25 2.90 -5.72
N PRO A 277 28.27 1.67 -5.17
CA PRO A 277 27.66 1.38 -3.88
C PRO A 277 28.34 2.21 -2.79
N PRO A 278 27.60 2.62 -1.73
CA PRO A 278 28.21 3.33 -0.62
C PRO A 278 29.37 2.51 -0.03
N PRO A 279 30.48 3.15 0.36
CA PRO A 279 31.65 2.44 0.83
C PRO A 279 31.38 1.84 2.22
N GLY A 280 31.04 0.55 2.24
CA GLY A 280 31.10 -0.33 3.40
C GLY A 280 29.78 -0.54 4.14
N SER A 281 28.97 -1.49 3.68
CA SER A 281 27.98 -2.16 4.52
C SER A 281 27.82 -3.60 4.03
N GLY A 282 27.96 -4.58 4.92
CA GLY A 282 27.41 -5.90 4.62
C GLY A 282 25.91 -5.76 4.33
N GLU A 283 25.36 -6.63 3.48
CA GLU A 283 23.93 -6.66 3.18
C GLU A 283 23.14 -6.63 4.50
N ALA A 284 22.39 -5.55 4.72
CA ALA A 284 21.54 -5.44 5.90
C ALA A 284 20.35 -6.38 5.73
N THR A 285 19.91 -6.97 6.84
CA THR A 285 18.77 -7.91 6.83
C THR A 285 17.64 -7.39 7.70
N LEU A 286 16.42 -7.75 7.32
CA LEU A 286 15.20 -7.46 8.07
C LEU A 286 14.27 -8.67 8.03
N THR A 287 13.36 -8.78 9.00
CA THR A 287 12.23 -9.71 8.91
C THR A 287 11.12 -9.01 8.11
N ALA A 288 10.43 -9.74 7.25
CA ALA A 288 9.28 -9.19 6.53
C ALA A 288 8.03 -10.00 6.75
N THR A 289 6.87 -9.35 6.70
CA THR A 289 5.54 -9.98 6.68
C THR A 289 4.70 -9.32 5.58
N HIS A 290 3.42 -9.64 5.53
CA HIS A 290 2.47 -9.03 4.61
C HIS A 290 1.16 -8.64 5.31
N PHE A 291 0.52 -7.58 4.82
CA PHE A 291 -0.78 -7.11 5.33
C PHE A 291 -1.64 -6.51 4.24
N TRP A 292 -2.94 -6.43 4.50
CA TRP A 292 -3.87 -5.54 3.79
C TRP A 292 -5.13 -5.31 4.61
N ASP A 293 -5.10 -4.30 5.48
CA ASP A 293 -6.15 -4.06 6.47
C ASP A 293 -7.23 -3.07 6.00
N CYS A 294 -7.10 -2.53 4.77
CA CYS A 294 -7.92 -1.48 4.17
C CYS A 294 -7.96 -0.13 4.93
N SER A 295 -7.28 -0.02 6.06
CA SER A 295 -7.18 1.21 6.85
C SER A 295 -6.19 2.17 6.18
N GLY A 296 -6.35 3.49 6.36
CA GLY A 296 -5.38 4.45 5.81
C GLY A 296 -3.96 4.22 6.35
N ALA A 297 -2.94 4.55 5.55
CA ALA A 297 -1.54 4.39 5.92
C ALA A 297 -1.08 5.52 6.83
N ALA A 298 -0.23 5.28 7.83
CA ALA A 298 0.22 6.31 8.78
C ALA A 298 0.77 7.58 8.12
N CYS A 299 1.42 7.48 6.95
CA CYS A 299 1.92 8.63 6.20
C CYS A 299 0.79 9.49 5.57
N ASP A 300 -0.43 8.98 5.48
CA ASP A 300 -1.60 9.69 4.96
C ASP A 300 -2.35 10.47 6.05
N ALA A 301 -2.06 10.23 7.32
CA ALA A 301 -2.82 10.75 8.44
C ALA A 301 -2.83 12.29 8.49
N LEU A 302 -1.71 12.94 8.17
CA LEU A 302 -1.62 14.40 8.08
C LEU A 302 -2.09 14.96 6.74
N VAL A 303 -2.12 14.14 5.69
CA VAL A 303 -2.62 14.53 4.36
C VAL A 303 -4.13 14.67 4.39
N LEU A 304 -4.84 13.76 5.05
CA LEU A 304 -6.29 13.78 5.18
C LEU A 304 -6.76 15.01 5.98
N GLN A 305 -7.42 15.96 5.32
CA GLN A 305 -7.86 17.22 5.91
C GLN A 305 -9.21 17.68 5.34
N PRO A 306 -10.24 17.89 6.19
CA PRO A 306 -10.26 17.65 7.63
C PRO A 306 -10.18 16.15 7.95
N TRP A 307 -9.74 15.81 9.16
CA TRP A 307 -9.75 14.42 9.62
C TRP A 307 -11.16 13.83 9.57
N ASP A 308 -11.34 12.79 8.74
CA ASP A 308 -12.57 12.01 8.64
C ASP A 308 -12.22 10.51 8.63
N PRO A 309 -12.50 9.76 9.71
CA PRO A 309 -12.18 8.33 9.77
C PRO A 309 -12.92 7.51 8.71
N ALA A 310 -13.99 8.01 8.10
CA ALA A 310 -14.67 7.34 6.99
C ALA A 310 -13.89 7.42 5.67
N ARG A 311 -13.00 8.40 5.52
CA ARG A 311 -12.17 8.63 4.32
C ARG A 311 -10.75 8.13 4.45
N TYR A 312 -10.34 7.78 5.66
CA TYR A 312 -9.04 7.18 5.94
C TYR A 312 -9.03 5.71 5.50
N ARG A 313 -8.75 5.48 4.22
CA ARG A 313 -8.78 4.17 3.55
C ARG A 313 -7.48 3.94 2.81
N TYR A 314 -6.96 2.72 2.80
CA TYR A 314 -5.78 2.39 2.00
C TYR A 314 -6.11 2.55 0.51
N SER A 315 -5.27 3.24 -0.24
CA SER A 315 -5.49 3.44 -1.68
C SER A 315 -5.24 2.14 -2.45
N ALA A 316 -6.07 1.85 -3.44
CA ALA A 316 -5.84 0.72 -4.35
C ALA A 316 -4.51 0.82 -5.12
N TYR A 317 -4.05 2.03 -5.41
CA TYR A 317 -2.78 2.27 -6.11
C TYR A 317 -1.54 2.11 -5.22
N TYR A 318 -1.73 1.72 -3.95
CA TYR A 318 -0.64 1.24 -3.10
C TYR A 318 -0.38 -0.26 -3.26
N ALA A 319 -1.25 -0.99 -3.99
CA ALA A 319 -0.99 -2.38 -4.33
C ALA A 319 0.29 -2.54 -5.15
N PRO A 320 0.92 -3.73 -5.14
CA PRO A 320 2.10 -4.00 -5.96
C PRO A 320 1.84 -3.72 -7.45
N VAL A 321 2.79 -3.08 -8.13
CA VAL A 321 2.73 -2.81 -9.58
C VAL A 321 4.01 -3.24 -10.28
N ASP A 322 3.92 -3.58 -11.56
CA ASP A 322 5.08 -3.92 -12.39
C ASP A 322 5.71 -2.62 -12.93
N PRO A 323 6.98 -2.32 -12.58
CA PRO A 323 7.71 -1.15 -13.06
C PRO A 323 7.75 -1.05 -14.59
N ALA A 324 7.71 -2.18 -15.31
CA ALA A 324 7.78 -2.22 -16.77
C ALA A 324 6.57 -1.56 -17.47
N GLU A 325 5.49 -1.28 -16.73
CA GLU A 325 4.31 -0.59 -17.23
C GLU A 325 4.46 0.94 -17.21
N PHE A 326 5.50 1.45 -16.57
CA PHE A 326 5.73 2.88 -16.37
C PHE A 326 6.88 3.38 -17.24
N PRO A 327 6.84 4.65 -17.69
CA PRO A 327 7.97 5.29 -18.35
C PRO A 327 9.25 5.15 -17.51
N GLY A 328 10.37 4.89 -18.16
CA GLY A 328 11.66 4.68 -17.48
C GLY A 328 11.85 3.28 -16.88
N GLY A 329 10.78 2.51 -16.64
CA GLY A 329 10.88 1.13 -16.18
C GLY A 329 11.55 0.96 -14.81
N PRO A 330 12.08 -0.24 -14.49
CA PRO A 330 12.74 -0.49 -13.22
C PRO A 330 14.09 0.23 -13.11
N ALA A 331 14.31 0.94 -12.00
CA ALA A 331 15.52 1.75 -11.79
C ALA A 331 16.73 0.92 -11.31
N TYR A 332 16.46 -0.19 -10.61
CA TYR A 332 17.43 -1.07 -9.96
C TYR A 332 17.35 -2.54 -10.43
N GLY A 333 16.60 -2.77 -11.51
CA GLY A 333 16.30 -4.09 -12.06
C GLY A 333 15.24 -4.86 -11.28
N GLU A 334 14.48 -4.17 -10.43
CA GLU A 334 13.33 -4.69 -9.69
C GLU A 334 12.19 -5.14 -10.61
N LYS A 335 11.35 -6.02 -10.06
CA LYS A 335 10.16 -6.58 -10.71
C LYS A 335 8.86 -6.08 -10.10
N LEU A 336 8.93 -5.46 -8.92
CA LEU A 336 7.78 -4.91 -8.22
C LEU A 336 8.13 -3.53 -7.65
N TRP A 337 7.18 -2.62 -7.74
CA TRP A 337 7.07 -1.49 -6.82
C TRP A 337 5.93 -1.76 -5.84
N MET A 338 6.16 -1.51 -4.56
CA MET A 338 5.22 -1.87 -3.49
C MET A 338 5.27 -0.83 -2.37
N THR A 339 4.21 -0.73 -1.58
CA THR A 339 4.27 0.03 -0.32
C THR A 339 4.39 -0.92 0.87
N GLY A 340 4.77 -0.37 2.04
CA GLY A 340 4.85 -1.17 3.26
C GLY A 340 4.81 -0.34 4.54
N ALA A 341 4.69 -1.05 5.65
CA ALA A 341 4.87 -0.54 7.00
C ALA A 341 6.30 -0.83 7.47
N ALA A 342 7.04 0.21 7.83
CA ALA A 342 8.38 0.06 8.38
C ALA A 342 8.34 0.13 9.91
N SER A 343 9.12 -0.71 10.59
CA SER A 343 9.32 -0.56 12.03
C SER A 343 10.05 0.74 12.39
N ASP A 344 10.02 1.14 13.65
CA ASP A 344 10.74 2.34 14.11
C ASP A 344 12.26 2.19 13.86
N ALA A 345 12.80 0.97 14.03
CA ALA A 345 14.20 0.68 13.75
C ALA A 345 14.54 0.81 12.26
N LEU A 346 13.64 0.37 11.37
CA LEU A 346 13.82 0.51 9.93
C LEU A 346 13.60 1.96 9.47
N SER A 347 12.65 2.67 10.08
CA SER A 347 12.38 4.10 9.82
C SER A 347 13.58 4.97 10.21
N ALA A 348 14.25 4.65 11.32
CA ALA A 348 15.50 5.33 11.70
C ALA A 348 16.62 5.17 10.63
N ALA A 349 16.66 4.04 9.92
CA ALA A 349 17.58 3.82 8.81
C ALA A 349 17.17 4.58 7.54
N LEU A 350 15.87 4.74 7.29
CA LEU A 350 15.33 5.53 6.18
C LEU A 350 15.53 7.04 6.37
N GLY A 351 15.62 7.51 7.61
CA GLY A 351 15.82 8.91 7.95
C GLY A 351 14.53 9.74 7.92
N PRO A 352 14.62 11.07 7.72
CA PRO A 352 13.45 11.95 7.69
C PRO A 352 12.48 11.63 6.53
N ASP A 353 11.23 12.05 6.69
CA ASP A 353 10.23 12.00 5.61
C ASP A 353 10.74 12.73 4.35
N ASP A 354 10.38 12.20 3.17
CA ASP A 354 10.78 12.77 1.89
C ASP A 354 9.96 14.01 1.49
N GLY A 355 8.77 14.16 2.08
CA GLY A 355 7.87 15.30 1.85
C GLY A 355 6.96 15.17 0.62
N CYS A 356 7.21 14.23 -0.31
CA CYS A 356 6.35 13.97 -1.47
C CYS A 356 5.09 13.16 -1.13
N CYS A 357 5.24 12.20 -0.23
CA CYS A 357 4.40 11.01 -0.22
C CYS A 357 3.79 10.79 1.16
N GLY A 358 3.48 11.90 1.84
CA GLY A 358 2.90 11.94 3.17
C GLY A 358 3.90 12.16 4.30
N GLN A 359 3.37 12.29 5.51
CA GLN A 359 4.09 12.48 6.77
C GLN A 359 3.34 11.73 7.86
N ASP A 360 4.06 11.08 8.76
CA ASP A 360 3.42 10.44 9.91
C ASP A 360 3.20 11.45 11.05
N SER A 361 2.11 11.27 11.80
CA SER A 361 1.74 12.17 12.90
C SER A 361 2.65 12.06 14.13
N GLU A 362 3.51 11.03 14.16
CA GLU A 362 4.35 10.70 15.31
C GLU A 362 5.79 11.18 15.15
N GLY A 363 6.15 11.71 13.97
CA GLY A 363 7.46 12.24 13.65
C GLY A 363 8.56 11.18 13.60
N ILE A 364 8.23 9.92 13.30
CA ILE A 364 9.20 8.81 13.28
C ILE A 364 10.10 8.88 12.04
N GLY A 365 9.58 9.41 10.92
CA GLY A 365 10.36 9.67 9.70
C GLY A 365 10.30 8.52 8.69
N GLY A 366 10.74 8.78 7.47
CA GLY A 366 10.88 7.78 6.40
C GLY A 366 9.66 7.67 5.48
N CYS A 367 8.58 8.43 5.72
CA CYS A 367 7.46 8.47 4.77
C CYS A 367 7.94 8.91 3.39
N GLY A 368 7.60 8.11 2.37
CA GLY A 368 8.06 8.36 1.00
C GLY A 368 9.50 7.93 0.72
N LYS A 369 10.21 7.29 1.67
CA LYS A 369 11.53 6.71 1.43
C LYS A 369 11.43 5.25 0.97
N CYS A 370 12.39 4.82 0.16
CA CYS A 370 12.38 3.52 -0.50
C CYS A 370 13.50 2.59 -0.04
N LEU A 371 13.18 1.30 -0.07
CA LEU A 371 14.11 0.19 0.13
C LEU A 371 14.15 -0.64 -1.16
N LEU A 372 15.32 -1.06 -1.61
CA LEU A 372 15.42 -2.17 -2.54
C LEU A 372 15.59 -3.45 -1.72
N VAL A 373 14.71 -4.42 -1.90
CA VAL A 373 14.70 -5.67 -1.13
C VAL A 373 14.81 -6.89 -2.03
N THR A 374 15.43 -7.95 -1.51
CA THR A 374 15.42 -9.28 -2.13
C THR A 374 15.00 -10.35 -1.12
N ASN A 375 14.34 -11.40 -1.62
CA ASN A 375 13.97 -12.57 -0.83
C ASN A 375 14.82 -13.78 -1.29
N PRO A 376 15.93 -14.10 -0.61
CA PRO A 376 16.84 -15.16 -1.04
C PRO A 376 16.22 -16.56 -0.99
N THR A 377 15.09 -16.75 -0.31
CA THR A 377 14.41 -18.05 -0.21
C THR A 377 13.17 -18.16 -1.10
N ALA A 378 12.77 -17.10 -1.80
CA ALA A 378 11.64 -17.15 -2.73
C ALA A 378 11.91 -18.08 -3.91
N VAL A 379 10.84 -18.57 -4.55
CA VAL A 379 10.92 -19.36 -5.80
C VAL A 379 11.64 -18.55 -6.88
N ASN A 380 11.25 -17.29 -7.05
CA ASN A 380 11.94 -16.33 -7.92
C ASN A 380 12.88 -15.44 -7.08
N SER A 381 13.87 -16.08 -6.46
CA SER A 381 14.84 -15.43 -5.55
C SER A 381 15.71 -14.35 -6.21
N GLU A 382 15.78 -14.33 -7.54
CA GLU A 382 16.46 -13.30 -8.32
C GLU A 382 15.66 -11.99 -8.44
N TRP A 383 14.37 -12.00 -8.11
CA TRP A 383 13.54 -10.80 -8.16
C TRP A 383 13.91 -9.84 -7.03
N LYS A 384 13.86 -8.55 -7.37
CA LYS A 384 13.93 -7.46 -6.39
C LYS A 384 12.61 -6.71 -6.36
N ALA A 385 12.32 -6.07 -5.24
CA ALA A 385 11.21 -5.12 -5.13
C ALA A 385 11.73 -3.79 -4.57
N VAL A 386 11.23 -2.67 -5.10
CA VAL A 386 11.35 -1.39 -4.41
C VAL A 386 10.13 -1.20 -3.53
N VAL A 387 10.34 -1.02 -2.24
CA VAL A 387 9.27 -0.85 -1.24
C VAL A 387 9.33 0.54 -0.64
N MET A 388 8.29 1.34 -0.84
CA MET A 388 8.13 2.67 -0.23
C MET A 388 7.45 2.56 1.14
N LYS A 389 8.02 3.18 2.17
CA LYS A 389 7.32 3.29 3.46
C LYS A 389 6.12 4.22 3.31
N LYS A 390 4.94 3.66 3.56
CA LYS A 390 3.66 4.40 3.67
C LYS A 390 2.98 4.22 5.02
N ASN A 391 3.31 3.17 5.75
CA ASN A 391 2.74 2.91 7.06
C ASN A 391 3.84 2.75 8.12
N ARG A 392 3.43 2.76 9.39
CA ARG A 392 4.32 2.47 10.52
C ARG A 392 3.97 1.09 11.06
N CYS A 393 4.98 0.28 11.34
CA CYS A 393 4.84 -0.91 12.17
C CYS A 393 5.37 -0.63 13.58
N PRO A 394 4.52 -0.24 14.54
CA PRO A 394 5.00 0.17 15.85
C PRO A 394 5.58 -1.02 16.64
N PRO A 395 6.45 -0.78 17.65
CA PRO A 395 7.18 -1.84 18.34
C PRO A 395 6.31 -2.80 19.17
N TRP A 396 5.04 -2.45 19.43
CA TRP A 396 4.07 -3.35 20.07
C TRP A 396 3.34 -4.27 19.09
N SER A 397 3.48 -4.04 17.78
CA SER A 397 3.01 -4.97 16.75
C SER A 397 3.96 -6.17 16.64
N ALA A 398 3.42 -7.33 16.28
CA ALA A 398 4.18 -8.56 16.18
C ALA A 398 5.36 -8.42 15.19
N GLY A 399 6.58 -8.66 15.67
CA GLY A 399 7.81 -8.63 14.86
C GLY A 399 8.47 -7.26 14.70
N CYS A 400 7.82 -6.18 15.13
CA CYS A 400 8.25 -4.81 14.83
C CYS A 400 9.12 -4.14 15.93
N ASP A 401 9.58 -4.92 16.91
CA ASP A 401 10.56 -4.54 17.93
C ASP A 401 12.01 -4.47 17.40
N LYS A 402 12.20 -4.86 16.13
CA LYS A 402 13.48 -4.93 15.38
C LYS A 402 13.27 -4.42 13.95
N PRO A 403 14.31 -4.30 13.09
CA PRO A 403 14.12 -3.97 11.67
C PRO A 403 13.12 -4.94 11.02
N HIS A 404 11.95 -4.41 10.66
CA HIS A 404 10.83 -5.17 10.14
C HIS A 404 10.13 -4.39 9.04
N LEU A 405 9.74 -5.09 7.98
CA LEU A 405 8.99 -4.55 6.86
C LEU A 405 7.72 -5.37 6.65
N ASP A 406 6.57 -4.79 6.95
CA ASP A 406 5.28 -5.41 6.67
C ASP A 406 4.79 -4.93 5.30
N ILE A 407 4.77 -5.80 4.29
CA ILE A 407 4.54 -5.41 2.90
C ILE A 407 3.03 -5.35 2.61
N ALA A 408 2.56 -4.27 2.00
CA ALA A 408 1.16 -4.12 1.66
C ALA A 408 0.83 -4.96 0.43
N VAL A 409 0.08 -6.06 0.61
CA VAL A 409 -0.31 -6.96 -0.47
C VAL A 409 -1.80 -7.33 -0.35
N PRO A 410 -2.64 -6.87 -1.30
CA PRO A 410 -4.06 -7.23 -1.32
C PRO A 410 -4.26 -8.75 -1.26
N GLY A 411 -5.17 -9.22 -0.41
CA GLY A 411 -5.43 -10.65 -0.26
C GLY A 411 -4.56 -11.37 0.76
N TYR A 412 -3.48 -10.76 1.24
CA TYR A 412 -2.53 -11.42 2.14
C TYR A 412 -2.68 -10.98 3.60
N ASP A 413 -3.76 -10.30 3.98
CA ASP A 413 -3.95 -9.93 5.38
C ASP A 413 -4.12 -11.17 6.27
N ASN A 414 -3.30 -11.29 7.31
CA ASN A 414 -3.45 -12.36 8.29
C ASN A 414 -4.36 -11.89 9.44
N LEU A 415 -5.63 -12.30 9.40
CA LEU A 415 -6.65 -11.85 10.36
C LEU A 415 -6.36 -12.20 11.82
N GLN A 416 -5.47 -13.16 12.10
CA GLN A 416 -5.05 -13.49 13.46
C GLN A 416 -4.19 -12.38 14.07
N PHE A 417 -3.38 -11.69 13.25
CA PHE A 417 -2.42 -10.68 13.68
C PHE A 417 -2.83 -9.26 13.29
N SER A 418 -3.71 -9.11 12.29
CA SER A 418 -4.20 -7.82 11.81
C SER A 418 -5.23 -7.22 12.78
N THR A 419 -4.78 -6.30 13.63
CA THR A 419 -5.63 -5.63 14.63
C THR A 419 -6.42 -4.45 14.07
N ALA A 420 -6.06 -3.98 12.87
CA ALA A 420 -6.63 -2.79 12.25
C ALA A 420 -7.49 -3.07 11.00
N ASN A 421 -7.78 -4.35 10.68
CA ASN A 421 -8.56 -4.70 9.49
C ASN A 421 -9.98 -4.12 9.55
N ILE A 422 -10.24 -3.16 8.66
CA ILE A 422 -11.56 -2.56 8.44
C ILE A 422 -12.18 -2.98 7.10
N CYS A 423 -11.56 -3.90 6.36
CA CYS A 423 -12.08 -4.39 5.09
C CYS A 423 -13.53 -4.89 5.25
N GLY A 424 -14.38 -4.58 4.27
CA GLY A 424 -15.84 -4.78 4.32
C GLY A 424 -16.62 -3.66 5.00
N ALA A 425 -15.94 -2.66 5.60
CA ALA A 425 -16.60 -1.43 6.04
C ALA A 425 -16.92 -0.51 4.85
N SER A 426 -17.82 0.46 5.07
CA SER A 426 -18.15 1.48 4.07
C SER A 426 -16.90 2.21 3.56
N GLY A 427 -16.79 2.36 2.25
CA GLY A 427 -15.65 3.02 1.59
C GLY A 427 -14.40 2.14 1.43
N THR A 428 -14.41 0.89 1.90
CA THR A 428 -13.36 -0.08 1.54
C THR A 428 -13.71 -0.79 0.23
N ILE A 429 -12.69 -1.18 -0.53
CA ILE A 429 -12.88 -1.90 -1.81
C ILE A 429 -12.99 -3.41 -1.57
N LEU A 430 -12.14 -3.96 -0.71
CA LEU A 430 -12.16 -5.39 -0.39
C LEU A 430 -13.10 -5.68 0.76
N SER A 431 -13.77 -6.82 0.67
CA SER A 431 -14.38 -7.47 1.84
C SER A 431 -13.29 -8.04 2.75
N LYS A 432 -13.63 -8.29 4.03
CA LYS A 432 -12.72 -8.94 4.98
C LYS A 432 -12.23 -10.33 4.51
N PRO A 433 -13.09 -11.22 3.96
CA PRO A 433 -12.60 -12.48 3.39
C PRO A 433 -11.69 -12.28 2.18
N ALA A 434 -11.99 -11.32 1.30
CA ALA A 434 -11.16 -11.05 0.14
C ALA A 434 -9.78 -10.48 0.52
N SER A 435 -9.70 -9.66 1.58
CA SER A 435 -8.41 -9.11 2.04
C SER A 435 -7.48 -10.16 2.64
N SER A 436 -8.00 -11.31 3.07
CA SER A 436 -7.26 -12.37 3.74
C SER A 436 -7.23 -13.70 2.98
N ALA A 437 -7.64 -13.71 1.71
CA ALA A 437 -7.79 -14.93 0.91
C ALA A 437 -6.52 -15.81 0.86
N CYS A 438 -5.35 -15.18 1.01
CA CYS A 438 -4.02 -15.78 1.02
C CYS A 438 -3.24 -15.48 2.30
N GLY A 439 -3.85 -14.94 3.36
CA GLY A 439 -3.14 -14.49 4.55
C GLY A 439 -2.42 -15.60 5.35
N ASP A 440 -2.82 -16.84 5.15
CA ASP A 440 -2.27 -18.04 5.79
C ASP A 440 -1.84 -19.12 4.77
N TRP A 441 -1.50 -18.69 3.54
CA TRP A 441 -1.12 -19.58 2.43
C TRP A 441 -0.07 -20.64 2.82
N TYR A 442 0.84 -20.31 3.75
CA TYR A 442 1.91 -21.18 4.24
C TYR A 442 1.40 -22.40 5.04
N LEU A 443 0.12 -22.44 5.41
CA LEU A 443 -0.52 -23.61 5.98
C LEU A 443 -0.97 -24.62 4.91
N SER A 444 -1.04 -24.18 3.65
CA SER A 444 -1.68 -24.91 2.54
C SER A 444 -0.74 -25.24 1.38
N GLY A 445 0.51 -24.75 1.38
CA GLY A 445 1.52 -25.17 0.40
C GLY A 445 2.90 -24.57 0.62
N GLU A 446 3.85 -24.92 -0.25
CA GLU A 446 5.28 -24.61 -0.08
C GLU A 446 5.66 -23.20 -0.54
N SER A 447 4.80 -22.55 -1.33
CA SER A 447 5.01 -21.17 -1.76
C SER A 447 3.68 -20.48 -2.10
N THR A 448 3.71 -19.15 -2.17
CA THR A 448 2.57 -18.36 -2.63
C THR A 448 2.05 -18.81 -4.00
N ILE A 449 2.93 -19.16 -4.94
CA ILE A 449 2.56 -19.66 -6.27
C ILE A 449 1.68 -20.92 -6.20
N GLN A 450 1.94 -21.81 -5.23
CA GLN A 450 1.23 -23.07 -5.10
C GLN A 450 -0.05 -22.95 -4.27
N ALA A 451 -0.04 -22.08 -3.26
CA ALA A 451 -1.02 -22.10 -2.17
C ALA A 451 -1.98 -20.90 -2.15
N CYS A 452 -1.75 -19.87 -2.97
CA CYS A 452 -2.60 -18.68 -3.07
C CYS A 452 -3.29 -18.60 -4.43
N SER A 453 -4.57 -18.20 -4.41
CA SER A 453 -5.27 -17.69 -5.59
C SER A 453 -5.86 -16.31 -5.29
N CYS A 454 -5.65 -15.37 -6.21
CA CYS A 454 -6.19 -14.02 -6.14
C CYS A 454 -7.61 -13.90 -6.69
N ASP A 455 -8.24 -14.99 -7.13
CA ASP A 455 -9.59 -15.01 -7.72
C ASP A 455 -10.67 -14.51 -6.74
N ALA A 456 -10.41 -14.59 -5.44
CA ALA A 456 -11.31 -14.10 -4.40
C ALA A 456 -11.37 -12.56 -4.31
N LEU A 457 -10.37 -11.85 -4.87
CA LEU A 457 -10.39 -10.39 -4.97
C LEU A 457 -11.28 -10.02 -6.16
N PRO A 458 -12.15 -9.00 -6.05
CA PRO A 458 -12.97 -8.55 -7.16
C PRO A 458 -12.12 -7.96 -8.31
N ASP A 459 -12.71 -7.81 -9.50
CA ASP A 459 -12.06 -7.32 -10.73
C ASP A 459 -12.99 -6.50 -11.63
N THR A 460 -14.05 -5.90 -11.07
CA THR A 460 -15.09 -5.23 -11.87
C THR A 460 -14.84 -3.74 -12.08
N THR A 461 -14.09 -3.11 -11.18
CA THR A 461 -13.69 -1.70 -11.27
C THR A 461 -12.18 -1.57 -11.48
N PRO A 462 -11.66 -0.44 -12.01
CA PRO A 462 -10.23 -0.23 -12.17
C PRO A 462 -9.42 -0.42 -10.88
N GLN A 463 -9.99 -0.03 -9.75
CA GLN A 463 -9.38 -0.16 -8.44
C GLN A 463 -9.30 -1.63 -8.01
N GLU A 464 -10.38 -2.38 -8.20
CA GLU A 464 -10.42 -3.82 -7.93
C GLU A 464 -9.42 -4.59 -8.81
N VAL A 465 -9.34 -4.23 -10.10
CA VAL A 465 -8.35 -4.79 -11.03
C VAL A 465 -6.92 -4.50 -10.55
N ALA A 466 -6.63 -3.28 -10.09
CA ALA A 466 -5.32 -2.94 -9.55
C ALA A 466 -4.98 -3.79 -8.30
N LEU A 467 -5.94 -4.01 -7.41
CA LEU A 467 -5.76 -4.85 -6.23
C LEU A 467 -5.50 -6.32 -6.58
N ARG A 468 -6.32 -6.90 -7.48
CA ARG A 468 -6.14 -8.29 -7.92
C ARG A 468 -4.78 -8.46 -8.62
N ARG A 469 -4.42 -7.54 -9.51
CA ARG A 469 -3.12 -7.58 -10.20
C ARG A 469 -1.94 -7.49 -9.22
N GLY A 470 -2.05 -6.63 -8.20
CA GLY A 470 -1.02 -6.54 -7.17
C GLY A 470 -0.89 -7.82 -6.32
N CYS A 471 -2.01 -8.47 -6.01
CA CYS A 471 -2.01 -9.81 -5.41
C CYS A 471 -1.29 -10.83 -6.30
N GLU A 472 -1.61 -10.87 -7.60
CA GLU A 472 -1.02 -11.82 -8.55
C GLU A 472 0.49 -11.59 -8.71
N LEU A 473 0.92 -10.33 -8.79
CA LEU A 473 2.32 -9.97 -8.95
C LEU A 473 3.16 -10.40 -7.73
N PHE A 474 2.66 -10.16 -6.51
CA PHE A 474 3.32 -10.65 -5.30
C PHE A 474 3.29 -12.18 -5.23
N THR A 475 2.16 -12.81 -5.57
CA THR A 475 2.03 -14.26 -5.61
C THR A 475 3.08 -14.88 -6.52
N ALA A 476 3.33 -14.27 -7.69
CA ALA A 476 4.34 -14.69 -8.64
C ALA A 476 5.77 -14.55 -8.13
N TRP A 477 6.06 -13.68 -7.14
CA TRP A 477 7.38 -13.63 -6.51
C TRP A 477 7.72 -14.96 -5.82
N GLY A 478 6.71 -15.67 -5.31
CA GLY A 478 6.87 -17.04 -4.82
C GLY A 478 7.51 -17.11 -3.44
N TRP A 479 7.02 -16.33 -2.48
CA TRP A 479 7.49 -16.44 -1.09
C TRP A 479 7.27 -17.86 -0.55
N THR A 480 8.23 -18.35 0.23
CA THR A 480 8.27 -19.72 0.80
C THR A 480 8.16 -19.76 2.34
N SER A 481 8.09 -18.59 2.98
CA SER A 481 7.63 -18.41 4.38
C SER A 481 6.74 -17.18 4.46
N GLY A 482 5.86 -17.12 5.47
CA GLY A 482 5.06 -15.92 5.77
C GLY A 482 5.87 -14.80 6.45
N ASP A 483 7.02 -15.14 7.04
CA ASP A 483 7.89 -14.24 7.81
C ASP A 483 9.39 -14.27 7.36
N PRO A 484 9.70 -14.21 6.05
CA PRO A 484 11.05 -14.44 5.57
C PRO A 484 12.04 -13.37 6.08
N GLN A 485 13.32 -13.74 6.10
CA GLN A 485 14.40 -12.76 6.21
C GLN A 485 14.72 -12.23 4.81
N LEU A 486 14.58 -10.91 4.63
CA LEU A 486 14.98 -10.22 3.40
C LEU A 486 16.34 -9.57 3.58
N THR A 487 17.05 -9.37 2.48
CA THR A 487 18.13 -8.38 2.43
C THR A 487 17.58 -7.06 1.91
N TYR A 488 18.16 -5.94 2.36
CA TYR A 488 17.73 -4.63 1.93
C TYR A 488 18.86 -3.62 1.80
N GLU A 489 18.63 -2.62 0.97
CA GLU A 489 19.38 -1.37 0.90
C GLU A 489 18.42 -0.18 0.82
N VAL A 490 18.80 0.96 1.41
CA VAL A 490 18.06 2.22 1.26
C VAL A 490 18.43 2.82 -0.09
N VAL A 491 17.42 3.15 -0.89
CA VAL A 491 17.59 3.67 -2.25
C VAL A 491 16.69 4.89 -2.47
N ASP A 492 17.01 5.67 -3.49
CA ASP A 492 16.09 6.69 -3.98
C ASP A 492 14.82 6.03 -4.54
N CYS A 493 13.67 6.66 -4.36
CA CYS A 493 12.45 6.16 -4.98
C CYS A 493 12.48 6.43 -6.50
N PRO A 494 12.15 5.43 -7.35
CA PRO A 494 11.94 5.67 -8.77
C PRO A 494 10.91 6.79 -8.99
N THR A 495 11.18 7.70 -9.93
CA THR A 495 10.38 8.91 -10.13
C THR A 495 8.91 8.61 -10.42
N GLU A 496 8.63 7.67 -11.32
CA GLU A 496 7.25 7.28 -11.63
C GLU A 496 6.57 6.59 -10.44
N PHE A 497 7.33 5.85 -9.62
CA PHE A 497 6.78 5.25 -8.42
C PHE A 497 6.38 6.32 -7.38
N ALA A 498 7.25 7.31 -7.14
CA ALA A 498 6.94 8.43 -6.27
C ALA A 498 5.74 9.26 -6.80
N SER A 499 5.66 9.46 -8.11
CA SER A 499 4.53 10.14 -8.76
C SER A 499 3.22 9.37 -8.55
N LEU A 500 3.22 8.05 -8.79
CA LEU A 500 2.06 7.19 -8.56
C LEU A 500 1.58 7.30 -7.11
N ILE A 501 2.50 7.14 -6.15
CA ILE A 501 2.14 7.10 -4.73
C ILE A 501 1.71 8.47 -4.20
N SER A 502 2.36 9.56 -4.62
CA SER A 502 1.95 10.92 -4.23
C SER A 502 0.58 11.31 -4.81
N GLY A 503 0.23 10.81 -6.00
CA GLY A 503 -1.06 11.03 -6.63
C GLY A 503 -2.20 10.16 -6.10
N ALA A 504 -1.91 9.10 -5.35
CA ALA A 504 -2.88 8.08 -4.95
C ALA A 504 -3.71 8.43 -3.70
N PHE A 505 -3.33 9.49 -2.96
CA PHE A 505 -4.04 9.92 -1.75
C PHE A 505 -3.95 11.44 -1.56
N GLY A 506 -5.08 12.08 -1.25
CA GLY A 506 -5.15 13.52 -1.04
C GLY A 506 -5.97 13.91 0.20
N PRO A 507 -6.30 15.21 0.35
CA PRO A 507 -7.00 15.73 1.52
C PRO A 507 -8.35 15.09 1.81
N GLU A 508 -8.99 14.51 0.80
CA GLU A 508 -10.31 13.88 0.90
C GLU A 508 -10.25 12.34 0.95
N GLY A 509 -9.06 11.74 1.05
CA GLY A 509 -8.85 10.29 1.02
C GLY A 509 -8.17 9.80 -0.26
N PRO A 510 -8.32 8.50 -0.60
CA PRO A 510 -7.78 7.95 -1.85
C PRO A 510 -8.27 8.68 -3.09
N ILE A 511 -7.39 8.80 -4.08
CA ILE A 511 -7.67 9.39 -5.41
C ILE A 511 -7.56 8.27 -6.44
N TYR A 512 -8.58 8.16 -7.30
CA TYR A 512 -8.66 7.15 -8.36
C TYR A 512 -8.95 7.75 -9.73
#